data_AF-A0A9J7BH22-F1
#
_entry.id   AF-A0A9J7BH22-F1
#
_cell.length_a   1.000
_cell.length_b   1.000
_cell.length_c   1.000
_cell.angle_alpha   90.00
_cell.angle_beta   90.00
_cell.angle_gamma   90.00
#
_symmetry.space_group_name_H-M   'P 1'
#
loop_
_entity.id
_entity.type
_entity.pdbx_description
1 polymer ?
#
loop_
_entity_poly.entity_id
_entity_poly.type
_entity_poly.pdbx_seq_one_letter_code
_entity_poly.pdbx_strand_id
1 'polypeptide(L)'
;MKKAGELVDSHVADEKAATGGKSMMAELAAFEERMRRFSRVVNTKAAIAQSPKTQIWALNKAKLYRYDSPPEMRHRHRVPLLLVFAIMNRPYILDLRPGNSFVEFMVGRGYDVYLLDWGTPGIEDKNMKLEDYAVEYLPRAIRKVKQISGCNEFSMLGWCIGAILTTIYAAMHPDEGLRNLLLLTAPLDFTNRNGLTFAKWTDERYFDLEKVLAAYGNMPGEMIDYGAKALKPVENWVGNYCKLWDNLDDARTVTAWQAMNTWVTDNIPMAGAAYRQLITDFYRNNLLIQNKLKIRNEAVDLSRIHANLLTVIAEGDHITPPCQSEAIMHKVSSQDKQLYRIHGGHIGIMAGSAAHRTTWPHIETWLGERSK
;
A
#
# COMPACT_ATOMS: atom_id res chain seq x y z
N MET A 1 42.61 23.99 68.30
CA MET A 1 41.26 24.00 67.69
C MET A 1 41.29 23.42 66.26
N LYS A 2 41.71 22.16 66.08
CA LYS A 2 41.68 21.43 64.79
C LYS A 2 41.02 20.07 65.04
N LYS A 3 39.69 20.01 65.06
CA LYS A 3 38.92 18.75 65.10
C LYS A 3 37.42 18.93 64.77
N ALA A 4 37.10 19.89 63.89
CA ALA A 4 35.71 20.18 63.49
C ALA A 4 35.49 20.20 61.97
N GLY A 5 36.53 19.98 61.15
CA GLY A 5 36.45 20.05 59.69
C GLY A 5 36.24 18.71 58.95
N GLU A 6 36.61 17.57 59.55
CA GLU A 6 36.61 16.27 58.84
C GLU A 6 35.29 15.48 58.97
N LEU A 7 34.38 15.88 59.86
CA LEU A 7 33.09 15.20 60.06
C LEU A 7 31.94 15.75 59.20
N VAL A 8 32.14 16.91 58.55
CA VAL A 8 31.12 17.53 57.69
C VAL A 8 31.26 17.05 56.24
N ASP A 9 32.48 16.77 55.78
CA ASP A 9 32.72 16.32 54.40
C ASP A 9 32.32 14.85 54.14
N SER A 10 32.36 13.97 55.16
CA SER A 10 31.91 12.57 54.99
C SER A 10 30.40 12.43 54.90
N HIS A 11 29.64 13.22 55.67
CA HIS A 11 28.17 13.25 55.59
C HIS A 11 27.66 13.84 54.29
N VAL A 12 28.30 14.88 53.74
CA VAL A 12 27.91 15.46 52.44
C VAL A 12 28.23 14.52 51.27
N ALA A 13 29.30 13.72 51.38
CA ALA A 13 29.64 12.70 50.38
C ALA A 13 28.67 11.50 50.41
N ASP A 14 28.31 11.01 51.60
CA ASP A 14 27.33 9.92 51.77
C ASP A 14 25.91 10.34 51.37
N GLU A 15 25.52 11.58 51.64
CA GLU A 15 24.21 12.11 51.27
C GLU A 15 24.10 12.37 49.76
N LYS A 16 25.19 12.82 49.09
CA LYS A 16 25.29 12.90 47.61
C LYS A 16 25.31 11.53 46.94
N ALA A 17 25.96 10.54 47.53
CA ALA A 17 25.95 9.16 47.03
C ALA A 17 24.58 8.49 47.20
N ALA A 18 23.90 8.73 48.32
CA ALA A 18 22.55 8.21 48.59
C ALA A 18 21.48 8.89 47.72
N THR A 19 21.57 10.20 47.51
CA THR A 19 20.69 10.95 46.58
C THR A 19 20.98 10.61 45.12
N GLY A 20 22.24 10.46 44.73
CA GLY A 20 22.64 9.97 43.41
C GLY A 20 22.17 8.54 43.13
N GLY A 21 22.25 7.64 44.11
CA GLY A 21 21.72 6.27 44.02
C GLY A 21 20.19 6.24 43.92
N LYS A 22 19.46 7.08 44.66
CA LYS A 22 18.00 7.23 44.54
C LYS A 22 17.58 7.83 43.20
N SER A 23 18.33 8.81 42.67
CA SER A 23 18.10 9.38 41.34
C SER A 23 18.33 8.34 40.24
N MET A 24 19.42 7.57 40.33
CA MET A 24 19.75 6.51 39.37
C MET A 24 18.71 5.38 39.40
N MET A 25 18.21 4.99 40.58
CA MET A 25 17.15 3.98 40.69
C MET A 25 15.81 4.48 40.13
N ALA A 26 15.48 5.77 40.31
CA ALA A 26 14.28 6.37 39.73
C ALA A 26 14.37 6.46 38.19
N GLU A 27 15.53 6.87 37.67
CA GLU A 27 15.81 6.88 36.22
C GLU A 27 15.73 5.47 35.61
N LEU A 28 16.29 4.46 36.29
CA LEU A 28 16.20 3.07 35.86
C LEU A 28 14.75 2.56 35.85
N ALA A 29 13.98 2.84 36.90
CA ALA A 29 12.57 2.46 36.96
C ALA A 29 11.74 3.13 35.85
N ALA A 30 11.97 4.42 35.58
CA ALA A 30 11.32 5.13 34.49
C ALA A 30 11.69 4.55 33.12
N PHE A 31 12.97 4.19 32.93
CA PHE A 31 13.43 3.52 31.72
C PHE A 31 12.79 2.14 31.54
N GLU A 32 12.72 1.32 32.59
CA GLU A 32 12.05 0.02 32.56
C GLU A 32 10.56 0.12 32.23
N GLU A 33 9.86 1.10 32.80
CA GLU A 33 8.46 1.35 32.50
C GLU A 33 8.28 1.76 31.04
N ARG A 34 9.13 2.68 30.55
CA ARG A 34 9.13 3.11 29.14
C ARG A 34 9.42 1.93 28.19
N MET A 35 10.39 1.08 28.52
CA MET A 35 10.68 -0.16 27.78
C MET A 35 9.50 -1.12 27.76
N ARG A 36 8.84 -1.35 28.90
CA ARG A 36 7.64 -2.19 28.97
C ARG A 36 6.52 -1.64 28.11
N ARG A 37 6.28 -0.32 28.16
CA ARG A 37 5.27 0.35 27.33
C ARG A 37 5.61 0.24 25.85
N PHE A 38 6.86 0.48 25.47
CA PHE A 38 7.33 0.32 24.09
C PHE A 38 7.10 -1.11 23.58
N SER A 39 7.55 -2.11 24.33
CA SER A 39 7.36 -3.53 23.99
C SER A 39 5.88 -3.88 23.83
N ARG A 40 5.01 -3.40 24.74
CA ARG A 40 3.56 -3.58 24.62
C ARG A 40 3.03 -2.96 23.33
N VAL A 41 3.43 -1.73 23.01
CA VAL A 41 2.96 -1.03 21.80
C VAL A 41 3.36 -1.79 20.54
N VAL A 42 4.63 -2.20 20.44
CA VAL A 42 5.18 -2.90 19.27
C VAL A 42 4.49 -4.25 19.03
N ASN A 43 4.11 -4.95 20.09
CA ASN A 43 3.51 -6.29 20.01
C ASN A 43 1.97 -6.28 19.98
N THR A 44 1.32 -5.12 20.14
CA THR A 44 -0.14 -5.02 20.10
C THR A 44 -0.62 -4.79 18.68
N LYS A 45 -1.51 -5.66 18.19
CA LYS A 45 -2.22 -5.45 16.92
C LYS A 45 -3.38 -4.48 17.11
N ALA A 46 -3.47 -3.49 16.24
CA ALA A 46 -4.59 -2.56 16.21
C ALA A 46 -5.79 -3.15 15.48
N ALA A 47 -7.00 -2.75 15.87
CA ALA A 47 -8.20 -2.99 15.07
C ALA A 47 -8.17 -2.09 13.82
N ILE A 48 -8.12 -2.71 12.65
CA ILE A 48 -8.04 -2.04 11.34
C ILE A 48 -9.15 -2.57 10.41
N ALA A 49 -9.38 -1.93 9.26
CA ALA A 49 -10.41 -2.34 8.29
C ALA A 49 -11.85 -2.31 8.83
N GLN A 50 -12.14 -1.33 9.71
CA GLN A 50 -13.34 -1.27 10.54
C GLN A 50 -14.57 -0.64 9.84
N SER A 51 -14.41 -0.08 8.63
CA SER A 51 -15.55 0.52 7.93
C SER A 51 -16.60 -0.55 7.61
N PRO A 52 -17.90 -0.32 7.94
CA PRO A 52 -18.96 -1.30 7.71
C PRO A 52 -19.04 -1.71 6.24
N LYS A 53 -19.11 -3.02 6.00
CA LYS A 53 -19.07 -3.59 4.65
C LYS A 53 -19.75 -4.94 4.58
N THR A 54 -20.27 -5.23 3.39
CA THR A 54 -20.87 -6.51 3.05
C THR A 54 -20.03 -7.22 1.99
N GLN A 55 -19.73 -8.50 2.20
CA GLN A 55 -19.15 -9.34 1.13
C GLN A 55 -20.23 -9.65 0.10
N ILE A 56 -20.02 -9.23 -1.15
CA ILE A 56 -21.01 -9.35 -2.22
C ILE A 56 -20.66 -10.39 -3.28
N TRP A 57 -19.40 -10.81 -3.33
CA TRP A 57 -18.91 -11.85 -4.23
C TRP A 57 -17.63 -12.48 -3.68
N ALA A 58 -17.42 -13.74 -4.04
CA ALA A 58 -16.17 -14.44 -3.79
C ALA A 58 -15.88 -15.42 -4.92
N LEU A 59 -14.59 -15.67 -5.16
CA LEU A 59 -14.08 -16.74 -6.01
C LEU A 59 -12.76 -17.22 -5.42
N ASN A 60 -12.71 -18.49 -5.02
CA ASN A 60 -11.59 -19.03 -4.26
C ASN A 60 -11.31 -18.16 -3.02
N LYS A 61 -10.09 -17.62 -2.88
CA LYS A 61 -9.73 -16.73 -1.77
C LYS A 61 -10.10 -15.26 -2.02
N ALA A 62 -10.41 -14.88 -3.27
CA ALA A 62 -10.74 -13.51 -3.60
C ALA A 62 -12.16 -13.16 -3.14
N LYS A 63 -12.32 -11.97 -2.58
CA LYS A 63 -13.57 -11.45 -2.02
C LYS A 63 -13.76 -10.02 -2.50
N LEU A 64 -14.98 -9.69 -2.89
CA LEU A 64 -15.38 -8.32 -3.21
C LEU A 64 -16.29 -7.82 -2.10
N TYR A 65 -15.92 -6.68 -1.53
CA TYR A 65 -16.68 -5.98 -0.52
C TYR A 65 -17.34 -4.74 -1.10
N ARG A 66 -18.57 -4.46 -0.67
CA ARG A 66 -19.24 -3.18 -0.84
C ARG A 66 -19.34 -2.52 0.53
N TYR A 67 -18.92 -1.26 0.63
CA TYR A 67 -18.98 -0.51 1.88
C TYR A 67 -20.34 0.15 2.07
N ASP A 68 -20.82 0.15 3.31
CA ASP A 68 -22.14 0.67 3.63
C ASP A 68 -22.12 2.20 3.65
N SER A 69 -23.00 2.82 2.86
CA SER A 69 -23.17 4.27 2.86
C SER A 69 -24.29 4.72 3.80
N PRO A 70 -24.05 5.76 4.63
CA PRO A 70 -25.11 6.41 5.41
C PRO A 70 -26.27 6.85 4.50
N PRO A 71 -27.55 6.72 4.93
CA PRO A 71 -28.71 7.04 4.10
C PRO A 71 -28.65 8.40 3.39
N GLU A 72 -28.14 9.42 4.06
CA GLU A 72 -28.00 10.80 3.59
C GLU A 72 -26.89 11.02 2.54
N MET A 73 -25.98 10.06 2.40
CA MET A 73 -24.88 10.07 1.44
C MET A 73 -25.05 9.06 0.30
N ARG A 74 -26.05 8.18 0.36
CA ARG A 74 -26.22 7.10 -0.62
C ARG A 74 -26.30 7.61 -2.06
N HIS A 75 -25.45 7.05 -2.92
CA HIS A 75 -25.54 7.16 -4.38
C HIS A 75 -25.56 8.60 -4.93
N ARG A 76 -24.86 9.54 -4.30
CA ARG A 76 -24.71 10.90 -4.86
C ARG A 76 -23.94 10.89 -6.18
N HIS A 77 -23.01 9.96 -6.32
CA HIS A 77 -22.31 9.69 -7.57
C HIS A 77 -22.86 8.40 -8.20
N ARG A 78 -23.27 8.49 -9.48
CA ARG A 78 -23.88 7.36 -10.21
C ARG A 78 -22.86 6.28 -10.53
N VAL A 79 -21.61 6.68 -10.79
CA VAL A 79 -20.54 5.78 -11.22
C VAL A 79 -19.88 5.16 -9.98
N PRO A 80 -19.96 3.82 -9.77
CA PRO A 80 -19.34 3.16 -8.62
C PRO A 80 -17.80 3.21 -8.71
N LEU A 81 -17.13 3.15 -7.57
CA LEU A 81 -15.67 3.14 -7.46
C LEU A 81 -15.16 1.78 -6.98
N LEU A 82 -14.42 1.07 -7.82
CA LEU A 82 -13.74 -0.17 -7.48
C LEU A 82 -12.27 0.09 -7.11
N LEU A 83 -11.90 -0.29 -5.89
CA LEU A 83 -10.53 -0.22 -5.38
C LEU A 83 -9.82 -1.56 -5.58
N VAL A 84 -8.69 -1.52 -6.30
CA VAL A 84 -7.86 -2.68 -6.63
C VAL A 84 -6.44 -2.44 -6.12
N PHE A 85 -6.08 -3.16 -5.06
CA PHE A 85 -4.76 -3.06 -4.45
C PHE A 85 -3.78 -4.12 -5.00
N ALA A 86 -2.53 -4.06 -4.54
CA ALA A 86 -1.49 -5.03 -4.86
C ALA A 86 -1.84 -6.45 -4.39
N ILE A 87 -1.23 -7.46 -5.03
CA ILE A 87 -1.43 -8.90 -4.76
C ILE A 87 -0.40 -9.49 -3.77
N MET A 88 0.43 -8.64 -3.16
CA MET A 88 1.49 -9.05 -2.21
C MET A 88 1.36 -8.38 -0.84
N ASN A 89 0.34 -7.55 -0.65
CA ASN A 89 0.01 -6.92 0.63
C ASN A 89 -1.51 -6.82 0.77
N ARG A 90 -1.99 -6.59 1.99
CA ARG A 90 -3.42 -6.54 2.27
C ARG A 90 -4.07 -5.24 1.78
N PRO A 91 -5.25 -5.30 1.15
CA PRO A 91 -5.93 -4.12 0.60
C PRO A 91 -6.48 -3.18 1.67
N TYR A 92 -6.61 -3.65 2.92
CA TYR A 92 -7.16 -2.85 4.01
C TYR A 92 -6.26 -1.68 4.44
N ILE A 93 -5.11 -1.46 3.81
CA ILE A 93 -4.37 -0.18 3.92
C ILE A 93 -5.19 1.01 3.42
N LEU A 94 -6.12 0.78 2.49
CA LEU A 94 -7.09 1.77 2.03
C LEU A 94 -8.19 2.05 3.07
N ASP A 95 -8.27 1.22 4.12
CA ASP A 95 -9.28 1.26 5.18
C ASP A 95 -8.62 1.09 6.57
N LEU A 96 -7.52 1.81 6.82
CA LEU A 96 -6.61 1.48 7.91
C LEU A 96 -7.25 1.64 9.30
N ARG A 97 -7.72 2.83 9.66
CA ARG A 97 -8.43 3.08 10.94
C ARG A 97 -9.44 4.21 10.79
N PRO A 98 -10.44 4.34 11.69
CA PRO A 98 -11.36 5.47 11.67
C PRO A 98 -10.62 6.81 11.65
N GLY A 99 -11.06 7.73 10.77
CA GLY A 99 -10.41 9.02 10.51
C GLY A 99 -9.10 8.94 9.73
N ASN A 100 -8.60 7.74 9.42
CA ASN A 100 -7.49 7.50 8.50
C ASN A 100 -7.82 6.33 7.56
N SER A 101 -9.01 6.38 6.96
CA SER A 101 -9.50 5.41 5.99
C SER A 101 -9.93 6.16 4.72
N PHE A 102 -9.28 5.85 3.60
CA PHE A 102 -9.65 6.42 2.31
C PHE A 102 -11.05 5.93 1.89
N VAL A 103 -11.36 4.68 2.21
CA VAL A 103 -12.71 4.13 2.01
C VAL A 103 -13.76 4.93 2.77
N GLU A 104 -13.57 5.13 4.08
CA GLU A 104 -14.46 5.92 4.92
C GLU A 104 -14.65 7.32 4.35
N PHE A 105 -13.55 7.96 3.92
CA PHE A 105 -13.58 9.27 3.29
C PHE A 105 -14.43 9.29 2.02
N MET A 106 -14.23 8.35 1.09
CA MET A 106 -14.98 8.31 -0.18
C MET A 106 -16.46 7.96 0.02
N VAL A 107 -16.77 7.03 0.93
CA VAL A 107 -18.16 6.72 1.32
C VAL A 107 -18.84 7.95 1.93
N GLY A 108 -18.14 8.66 2.82
CA GLY A 108 -18.59 9.92 3.40
C GLY A 108 -18.74 11.07 2.41
N ARG A 109 -18.27 10.90 1.16
CA ARG A 109 -18.47 11.83 0.03
C ARG A 109 -19.57 11.39 -0.93
N GLY A 110 -20.19 10.23 -0.68
CA GLY A 110 -21.35 9.72 -1.40
C GLY A 110 -21.04 8.86 -2.62
N TYR A 111 -19.82 8.31 -2.69
CA TYR A 111 -19.44 7.30 -3.66
C TYR A 111 -19.92 5.90 -3.24
N ASP A 112 -20.36 5.09 -4.19
CA ASP A 112 -20.61 3.66 -4.00
C ASP A 112 -19.27 2.90 -4.11
N VAL A 113 -18.64 2.63 -2.96
CA VAL A 113 -17.26 2.13 -2.89
C VAL A 113 -17.21 0.62 -2.74
N TYR A 114 -16.38 0.00 -3.58
CA TYR A 114 -16.10 -1.43 -3.60
C TYR A 114 -14.60 -1.67 -3.41
N LEU A 115 -14.23 -2.75 -2.74
CA LEU A 115 -12.83 -3.14 -2.56
C LEU A 115 -12.66 -4.62 -2.86
N LEU A 116 -11.72 -4.91 -3.76
CA LEU A 116 -11.34 -6.26 -4.12
C LEU A 116 -10.17 -6.72 -3.23
N ASP A 117 -10.43 -7.74 -2.43
CA ASP A 117 -9.42 -8.47 -1.67
C ASP A 117 -9.08 -9.75 -2.42
N TRP A 118 -7.82 -9.91 -2.83
CA TRP A 118 -7.34 -11.10 -3.53
C TRP A 118 -7.23 -12.33 -2.61
N GLY A 119 -7.22 -12.12 -1.30
CA GLY A 119 -6.97 -13.14 -0.30
C GLY A 119 -5.48 -13.49 -0.18
N THR A 120 -5.20 -14.62 0.48
CA THR A 120 -3.83 -15.13 0.67
C THR A 120 -3.62 -16.33 -0.25
N PRO A 121 -2.68 -16.29 -1.22
CA PRO A 121 -2.42 -17.44 -2.07
C PRO A 121 -1.77 -18.58 -1.27
N GLY A 122 -2.28 -19.79 -1.47
CA GLY A 122 -1.70 -21.04 -0.95
C GLY A 122 -0.77 -21.68 -1.97
N ILE A 123 -0.16 -22.82 -1.61
CA ILE A 123 0.74 -23.58 -2.51
C ILE A 123 0.00 -24.07 -3.76
N GLU A 124 -1.30 -24.34 -3.65
CA GLU A 124 -2.19 -24.68 -4.75
C GLU A 124 -2.29 -23.57 -5.81
N ASP A 125 -2.05 -22.31 -5.43
CA ASP A 125 -2.12 -21.15 -6.31
C ASP A 125 -0.79 -20.82 -6.98
N LYS A 126 0.28 -21.63 -6.78
CA LYS A 126 1.63 -21.30 -7.28
C LYS A 126 1.73 -21.07 -8.78
N ASN A 127 0.79 -21.64 -9.54
CA ASN A 127 0.71 -21.50 -10.98
C ASN A 127 -0.19 -20.33 -11.43
N MET A 128 -0.83 -19.61 -10.51
CA MET A 128 -1.58 -18.40 -10.84
C MET A 128 -0.65 -17.32 -11.39
N LYS A 129 -1.03 -16.78 -12.54
CA LYS A 129 -0.33 -15.77 -13.31
C LYS A 129 -1.04 -14.41 -13.20
N LEU A 130 -0.37 -13.34 -13.62
CA LEU A 130 -0.96 -12.00 -13.67
C LEU A 130 -2.24 -11.94 -14.53
N GLU A 131 -2.32 -12.77 -15.57
CA GLU A 131 -3.50 -12.90 -16.42
C GLU A 131 -4.72 -13.45 -15.67
N ASP A 132 -4.55 -14.36 -14.73
CA ASP A 132 -5.68 -14.88 -13.94
C ASP A 132 -6.30 -13.76 -13.11
N TYR A 133 -5.48 -12.89 -12.53
CA TYR A 133 -5.97 -11.72 -11.80
C TYR A 133 -6.64 -10.70 -12.73
N ALA A 134 -5.94 -10.26 -13.79
CA ALA A 134 -6.35 -9.13 -14.62
C ALA A 134 -7.49 -9.45 -15.60
N VAL A 135 -7.53 -10.65 -16.19
CA VAL A 135 -8.48 -10.99 -17.26
C VAL A 135 -9.44 -12.13 -16.89
N GLU A 136 -9.36 -12.67 -15.67
CA GLU A 136 -10.34 -13.65 -15.19
C GLU A 136 -11.06 -13.22 -13.92
N TYR A 137 -10.33 -12.85 -12.86
CA TYR A 137 -10.94 -12.46 -11.59
C TYR A 137 -11.51 -11.04 -11.64
N LEU A 138 -10.71 -10.06 -12.11
CA LEU A 138 -11.13 -8.66 -12.15
C LEU A 138 -12.39 -8.43 -13.01
N PRO A 139 -12.54 -9.00 -14.23
CA PRO A 139 -13.79 -8.87 -14.99
C PRO A 139 -15.01 -9.47 -14.26
N ARG A 140 -14.84 -10.58 -13.53
CA ARG A 140 -15.93 -11.19 -12.72
C ARG A 140 -16.36 -10.27 -11.58
N ALA A 141 -15.40 -9.67 -10.88
CA ALA A 141 -15.67 -8.70 -9.82
C ALA A 141 -16.39 -7.46 -10.39
N ILE A 142 -15.93 -6.92 -11.51
CA ILE A 142 -16.55 -5.76 -12.19
C ILE A 142 -17.98 -6.06 -12.63
N ARG A 143 -18.25 -7.24 -13.19
CA ARG A 143 -19.63 -7.66 -13.49
C ARG A 143 -20.52 -7.63 -12.25
N LYS A 144 -20.00 -8.01 -11.08
CA LYS A 144 -20.75 -7.91 -9.83
C LYS A 144 -20.95 -6.47 -9.38
N VAL A 145 -19.94 -5.61 -9.51
CA VAL A 145 -20.07 -4.17 -9.24
C VAL A 145 -21.17 -3.55 -10.10
N LYS A 146 -21.17 -3.81 -11.41
CA LYS A 146 -22.20 -3.33 -12.35
C LYS A 146 -23.59 -3.87 -12.00
N GLN A 147 -23.69 -5.16 -11.66
CA GLN A 147 -24.96 -5.79 -11.25
C GLN A 147 -25.56 -5.12 -10.01
N ILE A 148 -24.75 -4.83 -8.98
CA ILE A 148 -25.25 -4.30 -7.70
C ILE A 148 -25.50 -2.79 -7.76
N SER A 149 -24.60 -2.05 -8.43
CA SER A 149 -24.76 -0.61 -8.60
C SER A 149 -25.87 -0.24 -9.58
N GLY A 150 -26.25 -1.15 -10.49
CA GLY A 150 -27.17 -0.87 -11.59
C GLY A 150 -26.58 0.07 -12.65
N CYS A 151 -25.27 0.35 -12.58
CA CYS A 151 -24.56 1.23 -13.50
C CYS A 151 -23.73 0.41 -14.49
N ASN A 152 -23.88 0.69 -15.78
CA ASN A 152 -23.07 0.04 -16.82
C ASN A 152 -21.64 0.60 -16.89
N GLU A 153 -21.42 1.79 -16.32
CA GLU A 153 -20.12 2.42 -16.21
C GLU A 153 -19.54 2.23 -14.80
N PHE A 154 -18.21 2.27 -14.67
CA PHE A 154 -17.54 2.21 -13.38
C PHE A 154 -16.23 3.01 -13.39
N SER A 155 -15.78 3.41 -12.21
CA SER A 155 -14.46 3.97 -11.96
C SER A 155 -13.60 2.92 -11.27
N MET A 156 -12.31 2.89 -11.57
CA MET A 156 -11.39 1.92 -11.00
C MET A 156 -10.10 2.60 -10.55
N LEU A 157 -9.68 2.30 -9.32
CA LEU A 157 -8.42 2.75 -8.75
C LEU A 157 -7.49 1.55 -8.60
N GLY A 158 -6.36 1.59 -9.29
CA GLY A 158 -5.27 0.64 -9.15
C GLY A 158 -4.10 1.26 -8.39
N TRP A 159 -3.59 0.56 -7.37
CA TRP A 159 -2.43 1.01 -6.60
C TRP A 159 -1.30 -0.01 -6.60
N CYS A 160 -0.07 0.44 -6.92
CA CYS A 160 1.13 -0.40 -7.02
C CYS A 160 0.93 -1.52 -8.05
N ILE A 161 1.10 -2.81 -7.70
CA ILE A 161 0.81 -3.91 -8.63
C ILE A 161 -0.67 -3.93 -9.04
N GLY A 162 -1.58 -3.44 -8.20
CA GLY A 162 -2.98 -3.22 -8.60
C GLY A 162 -3.11 -2.27 -9.80
N ALA A 163 -2.22 -1.30 -9.94
CA ALA A 163 -2.16 -0.41 -11.11
C ALA A 163 -1.73 -1.16 -12.37
N ILE A 164 -0.82 -2.14 -12.28
CA ILE A 164 -0.49 -3.03 -13.41
C ILE A 164 -1.74 -3.81 -13.85
N LEU A 165 -2.42 -4.47 -12.90
CA LEU A 165 -3.58 -5.32 -13.21
C LEU A 165 -4.73 -4.52 -13.85
N THR A 166 -5.01 -3.34 -13.30
CA THR A 166 -6.06 -2.45 -13.81
C THR A 166 -5.70 -1.84 -15.17
N THR A 167 -4.42 -1.53 -15.41
CA THR A 167 -3.93 -1.07 -16.73
C THR A 167 -4.06 -2.17 -17.78
N ILE A 168 -3.67 -3.40 -17.46
CA ILE A 168 -3.85 -4.56 -18.35
C ILE A 168 -5.33 -4.75 -18.67
N TYR A 169 -6.19 -4.78 -17.64
CA TYR A 169 -7.63 -4.90 -17.83
C TYR A 169 -8.18 -3.80 -18.75
N ALA A 170 -7.81 -2.54 -18.50
CA ALA A 170 -8.30 -1.40 -19.27
C ALA A 170 -7.92 -1.47 -20.76
N ALA A 171 -6.70 -1.95 -21.06
CA ALA A 171 -6.23 -2.14 -22.44
C ALA A 171 -6.90 -3.33 -23.13
N MET A 172 -7.18 -4.41 -22.39
CA MET A 172 -7.79 -5.64 -22.91
C MET A 172 -9.31 -5.52 -23.10
N HIS A 173 -9.97 -4.69 -22.28
CA HIS A 173 -11.42 -4.55 -22.21
C HIS A 173 -11.88 -3.08 -22.35
N PRO A 174 -11.53 -2.37 -23.44
CA PRO A 174 -11.78 -0.94 -23.57
C PRO A 174 -13.28 -0.59 -23.60
N ASP A 175 -14.13 -1.52 -24.04
CA ASP A 175 -15.57 -1.28 -24.26
C ASP A 175 -16.47 -1.75 -23.10
N GLU A 176 -15.90 -2.12 -21.96
CA GLU A 176 -16.65 -2.64 -20.78
C GLU A 176 -17.26 -1.54 -19.89
N GLY A 177 -17.14 -0.26 -20.27
CA GLY A 177 -17.68 0.87 -19.51
C GLY A 177 -16.75 1.41 -18.42
N LEU A 178 -15.44 1.22 -18.54
CA LEU A 178 -14.47 1.88 -17.66
C LEU A 178 -14.46 3.40 -17.96
N ARG A 179 -15.05 4.20 -17.07
CA ARG A 179 -15.17 5.66 -17.25
C ARG A 179 -13.95 6.40 -16.73
N ASN A 180 -13.48 6.04 -15.54
CA ASN A 180 -12.33 6.67 -14.90
C ASN A 180 -11.33 5.61 -14.42
N LEU A 181 -10.06 5.78 -14.77
CA LEU A 181 -8.94 4.97 -14.31
C LEU A 181 -8.00 5.84 -13.46
N LEU A 182 -7.80 5.45 -12.21
CA LEU A 182 -6.86 6.10 -11.29
C LEU A 182 -5.68 5.17 -11.04
N LEU A 183 -4.47 5.66 -11.28
CA LEU A 183 -3.23 4.91 -11.15
C LEU A 183 -2.37 5.56 -10.07
N LEU A 184 -2.21 4.89 -8.94
CA LEU A 184 -1.44 5.39 -7.80
C LEU A 184 -0.09 4.67 -7.76
N THR A 185 1.01 5.44 -7.78
CA THR A 185 2.40 4.94 -7.70
C THR A 185 2.58 3.66 -8.52
N ALA A 186 2.18 3.76 -9.79
CA ALA A 186 2.01 2.65 -10.72
C ALA A 186 3.35 2.26 -11.37
N PRO A 187 3.88 1.05 -11.13
CA PRO A 187 5.14 0.62 -11.72
C PRO A 187 4.89 0.07 -13.12
N LEU A 188 4.78 0.95 -14.12
CA LEU A 188 4.41 0.57 -15.49
C LEU A 188 5.59 0.60 -16.46
N ASP A 189 6.58 1.45 -16.21
CA ASP A 189 7.81 1.56 -17.00
C ASP A 189 9.05 1.17 -16.19
N PHE A 190 9.83 0.23 -16.72
CA PHE A 190 11.06 -0.29 -16.12
C PHE A 190 12.30 0.03 -16.98
N THR A 191 12.21 0.99 -17.91
CA THR A 191 13.30 1.36 -18.84
C THR A 191 14.55 1.82 -18.09
N ASN A 192 14.41 2.64 -17.04
CA ASN A 192 15.54 3.17 -16.28
C ASN A 192 16.09 2.13 -15.27
N ARG A 193 16.51 0.94 -15.74
CA ARG A 193 16.98 -0.15 -14.86
C ARG A 193 18.09 0.29 -13.89
N ASN A 194 18.96 1.22 -14.30
CA ASN A 194 20.02 1.75 -13.43
C ASN A 194 19.53 2.71 -12.34
N GLY A 195 18.37 3.34 -12.51
CA GLY A 195 17.72 4.16 -11.49
C GLY A 195 16.78 3.38 -10.56
N LEU A 196 16.47 2.12 -10.90
CA LEU A 196 15.50 1.30 -10.18
C LEU A 196 16.20 0.21 -9.35
N THR A 197 16.24 0.38 -8.04
CA THR A 197 16.95 -0.55 -7.13
C THR A 197 16.44 -1.98 -7.25
N PHE A 198 15.11 -2.18 -7.29
CA PHE A 198 14.55 -3.53 -7.49
C PHE A 198 14.91 -4.14 -8.84
N ALA A 199 15.02 -3.34 -9.91
CA ALA A 199 15.46 -3.86 -11.22
C ALA A 199 16.91 -4.38 -11.19
N LYS A 200 17.77 -3.79 -10.35
CA LYS A 200 19.13 -4.28 -10.11
C LYS A 200 19.14 -5.56 -9.27
N TRP A 201 18.38 -5.60 -8.19
CA TRP A 201 18.35 -6.75 -7.28
C TRP A 201 17.69 -7.99 -7.89
N THR A 202 16.77 -7.81 -8.81
CA THR A 202 16.06 -8.91 -9.51
C THR A 202 16.69 -9.29 -10.85
N ASP A 203 17.84 -8.69 -11.17
CA ASP A 203 18.64 -9.04 -12.33
C ASP A 203 19.12 -10.49 -12.23
N GLU A 204 19.08 -11.22 -13.34
CA GLU A 204 19.42 -12.65 -13.40
C GLU A 204 20.85 -12.96 -12.97
N ARG A 205 21.77 -11.99 -13.04
CA ARG A 205 23.15 -12.13 -12.56
C ARG A 205 23.25 -12.34 -11.05
N TYR A 206 22.27 -11.84 -10.29
CA TYR A 206 22.30 -11.82 -8.82
C TYR A 206 21.14 -12.56 -8.18
N PHE A 207 20.04 -12.74 -8.91
CA PHE A 207 18.81 -13.34 -8.39
C PHE A 207 18.31 -14.47 -9.29
N ASP A 208 18.56 -15.70 -8.83
CA ASP A 208 18.05 -16.93 -9.42
C ASP A 208 16.62 -17.18 -8.93
N LEU A 209 15.69 -16.53 -9.63
CA LEU A 209 14.26 -16.64 -9.42
C LEU A 209 13.77 -18.09 -9.44
N GLU A 210 14.27 -18.92 -10.37
CA GLU A 210 13.78 -20.29 -10.53
C GLU A 210 14.14 -21.16 -9.34
N LYS A 211 15.33 -20.98 -8.75
CA LYS A 211 15.68 -21.67 -7.50
C LYS A 211 14.76 -21.30 -6.34
N VAL A 212 14.42 -20.01 -6.19
CA VAL A 212 13.50 -19.55 -5.14
C VAL A 212 12.11 -20.17 -5.35
N LEU A 213 11.57 -20.10 -6.56
CA LEU A 213 10.24 -20.65 -6.86
C LEU A 213 10.21 -22.18 -6.80
N ALA A 214 11.30 -22.87 -7.13
CA ALA A 214 11.41 -24.32 -6.98
C ALA A 214 11.40 -24.73 -5.50
N ALA A 215 12.03 -23.95 -4.62
CA ALA A 215 12.10 -24.24 -3.19
C ALA A 215 10.78 -23.96 -2.45
N TYR A 216 10.12 -22.83 -2.76
CA TYR A 216 8.97 -22.35 -1.99
C TYR A 216 7.62 -22.48 -2.71
N GLY A 217 7.60 -22.70 -4.02
CA GLY A 217 6.39 -22.67 -4.85
C GLY A 217 5.88 -21.24 -5.10
N ASN A 218 5.59 -20.51 -4.04
CA ASN A 218 5.25 -19.08 -4.04
C ASN A 218 6.45 -18.24 -3.61
N MET A 219 6.44 -16.95 -3.98
CA MET A 219 7.40 -16.00 -3.43
C MET A 219 6.99 -15.65 -1.99
N PRO A 220 7.81 -15.95 -0.96
CA PRO A 220 7.45 -15.69 0.43
C PRO A 220 7.29 -14.20 0.72
N GLY A 221 6.26 -13.85 1.50
CA GLY A 221 5.95 -12.45 1.81
C GLY A 221 7.06 -11.77 2.62
N GLU A 222 7.76 -12.53 3.47
CA GLU A 222 8.87 -12.06 4.29
C GLU A 222 10.08 -11.63 3.45
N MET A 223 10.33 -12.30 2.33
CA MET A 223 11.41 -11.89 1.41
C MET A 223 11.05 -10.61 0.67
N ILE A 224 9.78 -10.47 0.26
CA ILE A 224 9.28 -9.25 -0.36
C ILE A 224 9.37 -8.07 0.62
N ASP A 225 8.92 -8.27 1.86
CA ASP A 225 9.00 -7.28 2.95
C ASP A 225 10.45 -6.89 3.26
N TYR A 226 11.35 -7.86 3.36
CA TYR A 226 12.79 -7.59 3.54
C TYR A 226 13.34 -6.72 2.41
N GLY A 227 13.04 -7.06 1.16
CA GLY A 227 13.43 -6.27 -0.01
C GLY A 227 12.88 -4.84 0.05
N ALA A 228 11.60 -4.66 0.37
CA ALA A 228 10.99 -3.34 0.53
C ALA A 228 11.65 -2.52 1.64
N LYS A 229 11.90 -3.12 2.80
CA LYS A 229 12.56 -2.45 3.93
C LYS A 229 14.00 -2.06 3.61
N ALA A 230 14.73 -2.90 2.88
CA ALA A 230 16.12 -2.68 2.49
C ALA A 230 16.33 -1.47 1.56
N LEU A 231 15.29 -0.93 0.93
CA LEU A 231 15.40 0.32 0.16
C LEU A 231 15.69 1.54 1.04
N LYS A 232 15.23 1.50 2.30
CA LYS A 232 15.48 2.52 3.31
C LYS A 232 15.79 1.86 4.65
N PRO A 233 16.95 1.20 4.77
CA PRO A 233 17.23 0.27 5.87
C PRO A 233 17.27 0.97 7.22
N VAL A 234 17.91 2.15 7.29
CA VAL A 234 17.99 2.95 8.52
C VAL A 234 16.62 3.43 8.95
N GLU A 235 15.81 3.98 8.04
CA GLU A 235 14.48 4.49 8.36
C GLU A 235 13.54 3.34 8.81
N ASN A 236 13.54 2.22 8.09
CA ASN A 236 12.61 1.12 8.31
C ASN A 236 12.95 0.23 9.52
N TRP A 237 14.24 -0.05 9.77
CA TRP A 237 14.64 -0.94 10.86
C TRP A 237 14.98 -0.20 12.16
N VAL A 238 15.34 1.08 12.10
CA VAL A 238 15.75 1.85 13.29
C VAL A 238 14.89 3.10 13.46
N GLY A 239 14.83 3.95 12.43
CA GLY A 239 14.23 5.27 12.50
C GLY A 239 12.77 5.27 12.94
N ASN A 240 11.93 4.36 12.40
CA ASN A 240 10.53 4.26 12.77
C ASN A 240 10.32 3.84 14.23
N TYR A 241 11.22 3.01 14.77
CA TYR A 241 11.18 2.59 16.17
C TYR A 241 11.71 3.67 17.11
N CYS A 242 12.76 4.41 16.73
CA CYS A 242 13.22 5.58 17.46
C CYS A 242 12.15 6.67 17.51
N LYS A 243 11.50 6.99 16.37
CA LYS A 243 10.38 7.94 16.32
C LYS A 243 9.23 7.52 17.24
N LEU A 244 8.91 6.22 17.28
CA LEU A 244 7.92 5.70 18.24
C LEU A 244 8.40 5.90 19.67
N TRP A 245 9.65 5.51 19.97
CA TRP A 245 10.25 5.64 21.30
C TRP A 245 10.14 7.07 21.81
N ASP A 246 10.47 8.06 20.99
CA ASP A 246 10.44 9.49 21.35
C ASP A 246 9.01 10.00 21.60
N ASN A 247 8.01 9.39 20.97
CA ASN A 247 6.61 9.83 21.00
C ASN A 247 5.68 8.83 21.73
N LEU A 248 6.21 7.99 22.62
CA LEU A 248 5.42 6.97 23.32
C LEU A 248 4.25 7.56 24.12
N ASP A 249 4.38 8.80 24.59
CA ASP A 249 3.38 9.50 25.38
C ASP A 249 2.24 10.10 24.54
N ASP A 250 2.42 10.26 23.24
CA ASP A 250 1.37 10.71 22.34
C ASP A 250 0.51 9.54 21.86
N ALA A 251 -0.68 9.40 22.46
CA ALA A 251 -1.66 8.38 22.11
C ALA A 251 -2.04 8.39 20.62
N ARG A 252 -2.06 9.56 19.95
CA ARG A 252 -2.42 9.64 18.53
C ARG A 252 -1.32 9.04 17.67
N THR A 253 -0.06 9.36 17.96
CA THR A 253 1.12 8.82 17.28
C THR A 253 1.25 7.32 17.53
N VAL A 254 1.09 6.86 18.77
CA VAL A 254 1.09 5.43 19.11
C VAL A 254 0.02 4.66 18.34
N THR A 255 -1.21 5.16 18.33
CA THR A 255 -2.32 4.48 17.62
C THR A 255 -2.10 4.44 16.11
N ALA A 256 -1.57 5.53 15.53
CA ALA A 256 -1.24 5.59 14.11
C ALA A 256 -0.14 4.58 13.75
N TRP A 257 0.90 4.53 14.57
CA TRP A 257 2.01 3.60 14.41
C TRP A 257 1.54 2.15 14.54
N GLN A 258 0.71 1.81 15.53
CA GLN A 258 0.19 0.45 15.70
C GLN A 258 -0.67 -0.01 14.53
N ALA A 259 -1.53 0.86 14.00
CA ALA A 259 -2.34 0.56 12.82
C ALA A 259 -1.45 0.27 11.61
N MET A 260 -0.45 1.13 11.35
CA MET A 260 0.52 0.91 10.27
C MET A 260 1.35 -0.36 10.48
N ASN A 261 1.87 -0.58 11.69
CA ASN A 261 2.68 -1.76 12.01
C ASN A 261 1.86 -3.06 11.87
N THR A 262 0.57 -3.04 12.21
CA THR A 262 -0.33 -4.19 12.00
C THR A 262 -0.44 -4.55 10.52
N TRP A 263 -0.51 -3.56 9.62
CA TRP A 263 -0.52 -3.81 8.17
C TRP A 263 0.86 -4.22 7.64
N VAL A 264 1.93 -3.50 8.03
CA VAL A 264 3.32 -3.79 7.58
C VAL A 264 3.79 -5.18 8.00
N THR A 265 3.23 -5.75 9.06
CA THR A 265 3.61 -7.10 9.53
C THR A 265 2.66 -8.20 9.09
N ASP A 266 1.54 -7.90 8.43
CA ASP A 266 0.64 -8.89 7.81
C ASP A 266 1.06 -9.16 6.36
N ASN A 267 2.25 -9.74 6.22
CA ASN A 267 2.82 -10.12 4.95
C ASN A 267 2.07 -11.30 4.34
N ILE A 268 1.83 -11.25 3.02
CA ILE A 268 1.25 -12.36 2.27
C ILE A 268 2.20 -12.81 1.15
N PRO A 269 2.27 -14.10 0.83
CA PRO A 269 3.04 -14.56 -0.31
C PRO A 269 2.43 -14.06 -1.62
N MET A 270 3.26 -14.02 -2.67
CA MET A 270 2.80 -13.80 -4.05
C MET A 270 2.88 -15.12 -4.82
N ALA A 271 1.85 -15.42 -5.62
CA ALA A 271 1.82 -16.62 -6.46
C ALA A 271 3.08 -16.71 -7.32
N GLY A 272 3.72 -17.89 -7.34
CA GLY A 272 5.04 -18.06 -7.96
C GLY A 272 5.08 -17.68 -9.44
N ALA A 273 4.09 -18.13 -10.24
CA ALA A 273 4.02 -17.79 -11.65
C ALA A 273 3.74 -16.30 -11.90
N ALA A 274 2.92 -15.64 -11.09
CA ALA A 274 2.72 -14.19 -11.16
C ALA A 274 3.98 -13.42 -10.78
N TYR A 275 4.71 -13.85 -9.74
CA TYR A 275 6.00 -13.26 -9.37
C TYR A 275 7.03 -13.44 -10.48
N ARG A 276 7.08 -14.62 -11.10
CA ARG A 276 7.93 -14.87 -12.27
C ARG A 276 7.64 -13.88 -13.39
N GLN A 277 6.39 -13.73 -13.79
CA GLN A 277 5.99 -12.78 -14.83
C GLN A 277 6.36 -11.34 -14.45
N LEU A 278 6.14 -10.93 -13.20
CA LEU A 278 6.53 -9.60 -12.74
C LEU A 278 8.04 -9.36 -12.95
N ILE A 279 8.89 -10.32 -12.59
CA ILE A 279 10.34 -10.18 -12.77
C ILE A 279 10.74 -10.24 -14.26
N THR A 280 10.27 -11.25 -14.99
CA THR A 280 10.70 -11.46 -16.38
C THR A 280 10.10 -10.42 -17.32
N ASP A 281 8.79 -10.26 -17.29
CA ASP A 281 8.07 -9.52 -18.32
C ASP A 281 8.11 -8.01 -18.06
N PHE A 282 8.23 -7.59 -16.79
CA PHE A 282 8.25 -6.19 -16.40
C PHE A 282 9.66 -5.72 -16.05
N TYR A 283 10.27 -6.23 -14.98
CA TYR A 283 11.58 -5.72 -14.53
C TYR A 283 12.71 -5.96 -15.53
N ARG A 284 12.75 -7.12 -16.20
CA ARG A 284 13.82 -7.46 -17.15
C ARG A 284 13.51 -6.99 -18.57
N ASN A 285 12.31 -7.30 -19.07
CA ASN A 285 11.96 -7.09 -20.48
C ASN A 285 11.09 -5.85 -20.74
N ASN A 286 10.51 -5.23 -19.70
CA ASN A 286 9.69 -4.02 -19.77
C ASN A 286 8.59 -4.08 -20.85
N LEU A 287 7.89 -5.21 -20.95
CA LEU A 287 7.02 -5.53 -22.08
C LEU A 287 5.73 -4.70 -22.12
N LEU A 288 5.17 -4.29 -20.98
CA LEU A 288 3.90 -3.57 -20.92
C LEU A 288 3.97 -2.20 -21.60
N ILE A 289 4.90 -1.33 -21.17
CA ILE A 289 5.01 0.04 -21.71
C ILE A 289 5.45 0.07 -23.19
N GLN A 290 6.00 -1.04 -23.67
CA GLN A 290 6.40 -1.26 -25.06
C GLN A 290 5.26 -1.81 -25.94
N ASN A 291 4.06 -2.06 -25.40
CA ASN A 291 2.97 -2.78 -26.09
C ASN A 291 3.40 -4.15 -26.63
N LYS A 292 4.35 -4.81 -25.95
CA LYS A 292 4.86 -6.15 -26.31
C LYS A 292 4.37 -7.25 -25.36
N LEU A 293 3.75 -6.88 -24.25
CA LEU A 293 3.16 -7.84 -23.31
C LEU A 293 2.01 -8.58 -24.01
N LYS A 294 2.01 -9.90 -23.88
CA LYS A 294 0.89 -10.74 -24.31
C LYS A 294 0.23 -11.40 -23.12
N ILE A 295 -1.09 -11.36 -23.09
CA ILE A 295 -1.93 -12.00 -22.08
C ILE A 295 -2.86 -12.95 -22.84
N ARG A 296 -2.85 -14.24 -22.51
CA ARG A 296 -3.61 -15.27 -23.27
C ARG A 296 -3.43 -15.19 -24.79
N ASN A 297 -2.19 -14.93 -25.25
CA ASN A 297 -1.78 -14.71 -26.65
C ASN A 297 -2.32 -13.44 -27.33
N GLU A 298 -3.08 -12.60 -26.64
CA GLU A 298 -3.52 -11.31 -27.14
C GLU A 298 -2.56 -10.20 -26.69
N ALA A 299 -2.28 -9.25 -27.57
CA ALA A 299 -1.39 -8.13 -27.26
C ALA A 299 -2.09 -7.12 -26.34
N VAL A 300 -1.40 -6.70 -25.28
CA VAL A 300 -1.85 -5.62 -24.41
C VAL A 300 -1.43 -4.30 -25.05
N ASP A 301 -2.36 -3.64 -25.75
CA ASP A 301 -2.13 -2.35 -26.39
C ASP A 301 -2.68 -1.20 -25.53
N LEU A 302 -1.78 -0.45 -24.91
CA LEU A 302 -2.11 0.69 -24.05
C LEU A 302 -2.87 1.80 -24.79
N SER A 303 -2.76 1.88 -26.12
CA SER A 303 -3.48 2.88 -26.91
C SER A 303 -5.00 2.65 -26.90
N ARG A 304 -5.46 1.45 -26.52
CA ARG A 304 -6.89 1.13 -26.37
C ARG A 304 -7.50 1.72 -25.09
N ILE A 305 -6.68 2.27 -24.18
CA ILE A 305 -7.19 2.90 -22.96
C ILE A 305 -7.72 4.30 -23.29
N HIS A 306 -9.05 4.43 -23.32
CA HIS A 306 -9.76 5.69 -23.58
C HIS A 306 -10.38 6.33 -22.34
N ALA A 307 -10.46 5.60 -21.22
CA ALA A 307 -11.00 6.11 -19.95
C ALA A 307 -10.31 7.39 -19.49
N ASN A 308 -11.01 8.26 -18.75
CA ASN A 308 -10.38 9.41 -18.13
C ASN A 308 -9.29 8.91 -17.18
N LEU A 309 -8.10 9.50 -17.22
CA LEU A 309 -6.93 8.98 -16.52
C LEU A 309 -6.42 9.97 -15.47
N LEU A 310 -6.35 9.56 -14.21
CA LEU A 310 -5.58 10.26 -13.19
C LEU A 310 -4.39 9.40 -12.77
N THR A 311 -3.17 9.89 -13.01
CA THR A 311 -1.96 9.25 -12.50
C THR A 311 -1.44 10.05 -11.31
N VAL A 312 -1.40 9.44 -10.13
CA VAL A 312 -0.91 10.05 -8.88
C VAL A 312 0.48 9.51 -8.56
N ILE A 313 1.43 10.43 -8.42
CA ILE A 313 2.85 10.13 -8.20
C ILE A 313 3.30 10.70 -6.86
N ALA A 314 3.97 9.86 -6.07
CA ALA A 314 4.69 10.30 -4.89
C ALA A 314 6.12 10.69 -5.27
N GLU A 315 6.52 11.94 -5.04
CA GLU A 315 7.84 12.44 -5.46
C GLU A 315 9.01 11.77 -4.71
N GLY A 316 8.79 11.36 -3.47
CA GLY A 316 9.75 10.64 -2.62
C GLY A 316 9.60 9.11 -2.67
N ASP A 317 8.93 8.58 -3.70
CA ASP A 317 8.80 7.14 -3.89
C ASP A 317 10.14 6.50 -4.29
N HIS A 318 10.57 5.53 -3.50
CA HIS A 318 11.77 4.73 -3.73
C HIS A 318 11.42 3.28 -4.13
N ILE A 319 10.16 2.88 -3.98
CA ILE A 319 9.62 1.57 -4.41
C ILE A 319 9.24 1.66 -5.89
N THR A 320 8.43 2.68 -6.22
CA THR A 320 8.02 3.01 -7.58
C THR A 320 8.43 4.44 -7.91
N PRO A 321 9.70 4.69 -8.26
CA PRO A 321 10.14 6.04 -8.60
C PRO A 321 9.27 6.71 -9.67
N PRO A 322 9.10 8.04 -9.64
CA PRO A 322 8.16 8.77 -10.50
C PRO A 322 8.17 8.37 -11.98
N CYS A 323 9.36 8.17 -12.55
CA CYS A 323 9.51 7.79 -13.96
C CYS A 323 8.75 6.52 -14.36
N GLN A 324 8.50 5.60 -13.42
CA GLN A 324 7.77 4.36 -13.70
C GLN A 324 6.28 4.58 -13.96
N SER A 325 5.70 5.65 -13.41
CA SER A 325 4.29 5.99 -13.56
C SER A 325 4.06 7.03 -14.66
N GLU A 326 4.98 7.96 -14.87
CA GLU A 326 4.81 9.08 -15.81
C GLU A 326 4.60 8.64 -17.26
N ALA A 327 5.28 7.56 -17.66
CA ALA A 327 5.31 7.11 -19.05
C ALA A 327 3.92 6.76 -19.61
N ILE A 328 2.96 6.35 -18.76
CA ILE A 328 1.61 5.98 -19.19
C ILE A 328 0.87 7.15 -19.86
N MET A 329 1.20 8.39 -19.46
CA MET A 329 0.59 9.61 -20.00
C MET A 329 0.80 9.76 -21.52
N HIS A 330 1.85 9.14 -22.05
CA HIS A 330 2.20 9.17 -23.47
C HIS A 330 1.81 7.90 -24.24
N LYS A 331 1.23 6.91 -23.56
CA LYS A 331 0.90 5.58 -24.14
C LYS A 331 -0.59 5.34 -24.33
N VAL A 332 -1.43 6.07 -23.60
CA VAL A 332 -2.90 5.94 -23.67
C VAL A 332 -3.54 6.96 -24.60
N SER A 333 -4.70 6.61 -25.15
CA SER A 333 -5.51 7.47 -26.03
C SER A 333 -6.59 8.26 -25.28
N SER A 334 -6.55 8.25 -23.96
CA SER A 334 -7.41 9.08 -23.10
C SER A 334 -7.33 10.57 -23.50
N GLN A 335 -8.49 11.19 -23.68
CA GLN A 335 -8.62 12.62 -24.01
C GLN A 335 -8.61 13.50 -22.76
N ASP A 336 -8.94 12.94 -21.61
CA ASP A 336 -8.95 13.61 -20.32
C ASP A 336 -8.00 12.87 -19.38
N LYS A 337 -6.74 13.33 -19.38
CA LYS A 337 -5.67 12.73 -18.59
C LYS A 337 -4.93 13.77 -17.79
N GLN A 338 -4.71 13.47 -16.52
CA GLN A 338 -4.01 14.34 -15.59
C GLN A 338 -2.91 13.57 -14.86
N LEU A 339 -1.75 14.21 -14.74
CA LEU A 339 -0.66 13.77 -13.88
C LEU A 339 -0.66 14.63 -12.61
N TYR A 340 -0.83 14.02 -11.45
CA TYR A 340 -0.78 14.70 -10.16
C TYR A 340 0.42 14.23 -9.35
N ARG A 341 1.37 15.14 -9.12
CA ARG A 341 2.55 14.91 -8.29
C ARG A 341 2.29 15.42 -6.88
N ILE A 342 2.68 14.63 -5.88
CA ILE A 342 2.55 14.99 -4.48
C ILE A 342 3.81 14.63 -3.70
N HIS A 343 4.17 15.48 -2.76
CA HIS A 343 5.22 15.18 -1.80
C HIS A 343 4.81 14.01 -0.88
N GLY A 344 5.67 12.99 -0.80
CA GLY A 344 5.43 11.82 0.03
C GLY A 344 6.16 10.59 -0.51
N GLY A 345 6.09 9.49 0.25
CA GLY A 345 6.56 8.17 -0.20
C GLY A 345 5.40 7.27 -0.66
N HIS A 346 5.75 6.08 -1.17
CA HIS A 346 4.83 5.10 -1.75
C HIS A 346 3.51 4.91 -0.97
N ILE A 347 3.64 4.62 0.34
CA ILE A 347 2.49 4.40 1.24
C ILE A 347 1.94 5.72 1.78
N GLY A 348 2.82 6.71 1.97
CA GLY A 348 2.48 7.98 2.59
C GLY A 348 1.44 8.79 1.83
N ILE A 349 1.37 8.66 0.50
CA ILE A 349 0.37 9.39 -0.30
C ILE A 349 -1.07 8.99 -0.01
N MET A 350 -1.29 7.77 0.52
CA MET A 350 -2.64 7.30 0.83
C MET A 350 -2.84 7.09 2.32
N ALA A 351 -1.88 6.54 3.05
CA ALA A 351 -2.06 6.21 4.47
C ALA A 351 -1.35 7.17 5.42
N GLY A 352 -0.59 8.14 4.89
CA GLY A 352 0.09 9.16 5.68
C GLY A 352 -0.86 10.21 6.27
N SER A 353 -0.43 10.86 7.35
CA SER A 353 -1.25 11.86 8.07
C SER A 353 -1.62 13.10 7.24
N ALA A 354 -0.95 13.34 6.13
CA ALA A 354 -1.26 14.44 5.20
C ALA A 354 -2.26 14.04 4.11
N ALA A 355 -2.51 12.75 3.87
CA ALA A 355 -3.26 12.25 2.72
C ALA A 355 -4.71 12.80 2.68
N HIS A 356 -5.37 12.89 3.85
CA HIS A 356 -6.73 13.45 3.98
C HIS A 356 -6.84 14.94 3.67
N ARG A 357 -5.72 15.68 3.64
CA ARG A 357 -5.68 17.11 3.27
C ARG A 357 -5.18 17.35 1.86
N THR A 358 -4.68 16.33 1.18
CA THR A 358 -3.94 16.48 -0.08
C THR A 358 -4.45 15.48 -1.12
N THR A 359 -3.98 14.24 -1.10
CA THR A 359 -4.31 13.20 -2.08
C THR A 359 -5.81 12.90 -2.15
N TRP A 360 -6.47 12.68 -1.02
CA TRP A 360 -7.86 12.22 -1.03
C TRP A 360 -8.83 13.31 -1.54
N PRO A 361 -8.76 14.57 -1.08
CA PRO A 361 -9.57 15.64 -1.66
C PRO A 361 -9.32 15.83 -3.16
N HIS A 362 -8.07 15.70 -3.62
CA HIS A 362 -7.77 15.82 -5.05
C HIS A 362 -8.44 14.70 -5.87
N ILE A 363 -8.31 13.45 -5.43
CA ILE A 363 -8.97 12.31 -6.07
C ILE A 363 -10.48 12.49 -6.08
N GLU A 364 -11.06 12.91 -4.95
CA GLU A 364 -12.50 13.10 -4.82
C GLU A 364 -13.03 14.20 -5.74
N THR A 365 -12.35 15.34 -5.82
CA THR A 365 -12.76 16.45 -6.69
C THR A 365 -12.64 16.04 -8.16
N TRP A 366 -11.51 15.41 -8.55
CA TRP A 366 -11.31 14.93 -9.92
C TRP A 366 -12.36 13.89 -10.33
N LEU A 367 -12.69 12.94 -9.44
CA LEU A 367 -13.75 11.96 -9.67
C LEU A 367 -15.13 12.61 -9.69
N GLY A 368 -15.39 13.62 -8.87
CA GLY A 368 -16.71 14.24 -8.72
C GLY A 368 -17.16 14.97 -9.97
N GLU A 369 -16.23 15.54 -10.71
CA GLU A 369 -16.46 16.12 -12.04
C GLU A 369 -16.83 15.07 -13.09
N ARG A 370 -16.37 13.83 -12.91
CA ARG A 370 -16.43 12.75 -13.90
C ARG A 370 -17.36 11.60 -13.54
N SER A 371 -17.96 11.60 -12.36
CA SER A 371 -18.78 10.50 -11.80
C SER A 371 -20.26 10.87 -11.62
N LYS A 372 -20.69 12.00 -12.20
CA LYS A 372 -22.09 12.43 -12.26
C LYS A 372 -22.90 11.51 -13.18
#